data_AF-A0A0E0PP52-F1
#
_entry.id   AF-A0A0E0PP52-F1
#
_cell.length_a   1.000
_cell.length_b   1.000
_cell.length_c   1.000
_cell.angle_alpha   90.00
_cell.angle_beta   90.00
_cell.angle_gamma   90.00
#
_symmetry.space_group_name_H-M   'P 1'
#
loop_
_entity.id
_entity.type
_entity.pdbx_description
1 polymer ?
#
loop_
_entity_poly.entity_id
_entity_poly.type
_entity_poly.pdbx_seq_one_letter_code
_entity_poly.pdbx_strand_id
1 'polypeptide(L)' 'MEPINASLRGFNESILASAPCSVGILVDRGLSAAAARMAAVHHVALLFFGGPDDREGLAYAWRMVENPGVCLTIR' A
#
# COMPACT_ATOMS: atom_id res chain seq x y z
N MET A 1 18.82 -2.34 -9.04
CA MET A 1 17.44 -2.30 -9.57
C MET A 1 17.08 -3.74 -9.89
N GLU A 2 16.11 -4.33 -9.18
CA GLU A 2 15.67 -5.67 -9.52
C GLU A 2 15.06 -5.70 -10.93
N PRO A 3 15.32 -6.77 -11.71
CA PRO A 3 14.78 -6.90 -13.06
C PRO A 3 13.25 -6.97 -13.01
N ILE A 4 12.59 -6.39 -14.01
CA ILE A 4 11.14 -6.49 -14.17
C ILE A 4 10.81 -7.96 -14.44
N ASN A 5 10.21 -8.63 -13.46
CA ASN A 5 9.79 -10.02 -13.60
C ASN A 5 8.41 -10.09 -14.27
N ALA A 6 8.39 -10.40 -15.57
CA ALA A 6 7.16 -10.52 -16.35
C ALA A 6 6.18 -11.57 -15.78
N SER A 7 6.69 -12.61 -15.12
CA SER A 7 5.86 -13.65 -14.50
C SER A 7 5.07 -13.10 -13.30
N LEU A 8 5.62 -12.15 -12.54
CA LEU A 8 4.89 -11.50 -11.45
C LEU A 8 3.76 -10.60 -11.95
N ARG A 9 3.93 -9.99 -13.13
CA ARG A 9 2.86 -9.20 -13.76
C ARG A 9 1.65 -10.06 -14.07
N GLY A 10 1.85 -11.17 -14.79
CA GLY A 10 0.75 -12.08 -15.15
C GLY A 10 0.07 -12.68 -13.92
N PHE A 11 0.84 -12.98 -12.87
CA PHE A 11 0.31 -13.44 -11.59
C PHE A 11 -0.58 -12.37 -10.91
N ASN A 12 -0.11 -11.13 -10.81
CA ASN A 12 -0.87 -10.03 -10.21
C ASN A 12 -2.16 -9.75 -10.99
N GLU A 13 -2.11 -9.75 -12.32
CA GLU A 13 -3.28 -9.56 -13.18
C GLU A 13 -4.31 -10.68 -13.00
N SER A 14 -3.86 -11.93 -12.91
CA SER A 14 -4.72 -13.07 -12.66
C SER A 14 -5.44 -12.97 -11.31
N ILE A 15 -4.72 -12.59 -10.25
CA ILE A 15 -5.32 -12.39 -8.92
C ILE A 15 -6.33 -11.25 -8.94
N LEU A 16 -5.97 -10.10 -9.52
CA LEU A 16 -6.86 -8.94 -9.61
C LEU A 16 -8.15 -9.25 -10.38
N ALA A 17 -8.09 -10.13 -11.39
CA ALA A 17 -9.25 -10.51 -12.18
C ALA A 17 -10.16 -11.56 -11.53
N SER A 18 -9.63 -12.38 -10.61
CA SER A 18 -10.33 -13.56 -10.06
C SER A 18 -10.69 -13.47 -8.58
N ALA A 19 -10.10 -12.53 -7.84
CA ALA A 19 -10.33 -12.41 -6.42
C ALA A 19 -11.77 -11.97 -6.11
N PRO A 20 -12.48 -12.66 -5.20
CA PRO A 20 -13.82 -12.26 -4.74
C PRO A 20 -13.77 -11.12 -3.70
N CYS A 21 -12.60 -10.51 -3.50
CA CYS A 21 -12.33 -9.50 -2.47
C CYS A 21 -11.23 -8.54 -2.96
N SER A 22 -11.04 -7.47 -2.19
CA SER A 22 -10.05 -6.43 -2.46
C SER A 22 -8.62 -6.96 -2.31
N VAL A 23 -7.75 -6.59 -3.25
CA VAL A 23 -6.37 -7.09 -3.34
C VAL A 23 -5.39 -5.95 -3.09
N GLY A 24 -4.54 -6.10 -2.06
CA GLY A 24 -3.43 -5.20 -1.79
C GLY A 24 -2.14 -5.70 -2.44
N ILE A 25 -1.45 -4.83 -3.19
CA ILE A 25 -0.13 -5.12 -3.76
C ILE A 25 0.92 -4.29 -3.03
N LEU A 26 1.83 -4.96 -2.30
CA LEU A 26 2.96 -4.31 -1.65
C LEU A 26 4.15 -4.24 -2.60
N VAL A 27 4.61 -3.02 -2.90
CA VAL A 27 5.81 -2.79 -3.69
C VAL A 27 6.90 -2.26 -2.77
N ASP A 28 7.83 -3.13 -2.38
CA ASP A 28 9.02 -2.72 -1.65
C ASP A 28 10.04 -2.10 -2.62
N ARG A 29 10.42 -0.84 -2.36
CA ARG A 29 11.42 -0.09 -3.14
C ARG A 29 12.67 0.23 -2.32
N GLY A 30 12.94 -0.53 -1.27
CA GLY A 30 14.02 -0.28 -0.31
C GLY A 30 13.52 0.19 1.05
N LEU A 31 12.29 -0.16 1.40
CA LEU A 31 11.75 -0.02 2.74
C LEU A 31 12.48 -1.02 3.65
N SER A 32 13.66 -0.64 4.13
CA SER A 32 14.38 -1.46 5.11
C SER A 32 13.51 -1.60 6.35
N ALA A 33 13.08 -2.83 6.65
CA ALA A 33 12.26 -3.12 7.83
C ALA A 33 12.92 -2.62 9.12
N ALA A 34 14.25 -2.61 9.18
CA ALA A 34 15.01 -2.02 10.28
C ALA A 34 14.90 -0.50 10.32
N ALA A 35 15.08 0.18 9.19
CA ALA A 35 14.95 1.64 9.11
C ALA A 35 13.51 2.10 9.39
N ALA A 36 12.52 1.35 8.91
CA ALA A 36 11.12 1.57 9.22
C ALA A 36 10.88 1.44 10.73
N ARG A 37 11.33 0.35 11.38
CA ARG A 37 11.15 0.17 12.83
C ARG A 37 11.84 1.24 13.69
N MET A 38 12.90 1.86 13.17
CA MET A 38 13.63 2.93 13.86
C MET A 38 13.10 4.33 13.57
N ALA A 39 12.21 4.48 12.60
CA ALA A 39 11.64 5.77 12.26
C ALA A 39 10.69 6.23 13.37
N ALA A 40 10.92 7.44 13.89
CA ALA A 40 10.01 8.06 14.86
C ALA A 40 8.66 8.44 14.22
N VAL A 41 8.67 8.72 12.90
CA VAL A 41 7.49 9.08 12.11
C VAL A 41 7.53 8.38 10.74
N HIS A 42 6.39 7.85 10.33
CA HIS A 42 6.11 7.23 9.05
C HIS A 42 5.15 8.11 8.26
N HIS A 43 5.60 8.60 7.11
CA HIS A 43 4.72 9.33 6.21
C HIS A 43 4.02 8.35 5.27
N VAL A 44 2.69 8.31 5.36
CA VAL A 44 1.83 7.51 4.49
C VAL A 44 1.07 8.47 3.60
N ALA A 45 1.00 8.16 2.30
CA ALA A 45 0.20 8.93 1.35
C ALA A 45 -0.90 8.04 0.75
N LEU A 46 -2.12 8.56 0.73
CA LEU A 46 -3.26 7.96 0.03
C LEU A 46 -3.68 8.89 -1.11
N LEU A 47 -3.77 8.34 -2.32
CA LEU A 47 -4.41 9.03 -3.45
C LEU A 47 -5.90 8.70 -3.40
N PHE A 48 -6.77 9.71 -3.37
CA PHE A 48 -8.20 9.55 -3.20
C PHE A 48 -8.96 10.26 -4.34
N PHE A 49 -9.51 9.48 -5.25
CA PHE A 49 -10.27 9.96 -6.41
C PHE A 49 -11.80 9.90 -6.19
N GLY A 50 -12.26 9.37 -5.05
CA GLY A 50 -13.67 9.28 -4.66
C GLY A 50 -14.37 7.96 -5.06
N GLY A 51 -13.65 6.99 -5.61
CA GLY A 51 -14.18 5.69 -6.01
C GLY A 51 -14.51 4.75 -4.83
N PRO A 52 -15.19 3.62 -5.09
CA PRO A 52 -15.41 2.57 -4.09
C PRO A 52 -14.10 2.07 -3.48
N ASP A 53 -13.10 1.80 -4.31
CA ASP A 53 -11.79 1.29 -3.86
C ASP A 53 -11.04 2.33 -3.02
N ASP A 54 -11.14 3.62 -3.38
CA ASP A 54 -10.51 4.70 -2.62
C ASP A 54 -11.07 4.81 -1.21
N ARG A 55 -12.38 4.55 -1.02
CA ARG A 55 -13.01 4.55 0.31
C ARG A 55 -12.51 3.39 1.16
N GLU A 56 -12.30 2.22 0.56
CA GLU A 56 -11.69 1.09 1.26
C GLU A 56 -10.23 1.38 1.62
N GLY A 57 -9.47 1.94 0.67
CA GLY A 57 -8.10 2.43 0.91
C GLY A 57 -8.04 3.48 2.01
N LEU A 58 -9.00 4.39 2.07
CA LEU A 58 -9.13 5.37 3.15
C LEU A 58 -9.42 4.72 4.49
N ALA A 59 -10.31 3.72 4.56
CA ALA A 59 -10.57 2.98 5.79
C ALA A 59 -9.29 2.29 6.31
N TYR A 60 -8.48 1.72 5.42
CA TYR A 60 -7.18 1.14 5.79
C TYR A 60 -6.19 2.20 6.27
N ALA A 61 -6.02 3.29 5.52
CA ALA A 61 -5.11 4.37 5.89
C ALA A 61 -5.50 5.03 7.22
N TRP A 62 -6.81 5.13 7.49
CA TRP A 62 -7.33 5.64 8.75
C TRP A 62 -6.95 4.76 9.95
N ARG A 63 -6.95 3.43 9.78
CA ARG A 63 -6.47 2.51 10.83
C ARG A 63 -4.97 2.66 11.07
N MET A 64 -4.19 3.07 10.06
CA MET A 64 -2.74 3.28 10.24
C MET A 64 -2.43 4.47 11.14
N VAL A 65 -3.26 5.53 11.12
CA VAL A 65 -3.05 6.71 11.98
C VAL A 65 -3.39 6.47 13.45
N GLU A 66 -3.98 5.32 13.80
CA GLU A 66 -4.08 4.88 15.20
C GLU A 66 -2.69 4.65 15.82
N ASN A 67 -1.65 4.47 15.00
CA ASN A 67 -0.26 4.49 15.44
C ASN A 67 0.24 5.95 15.54
N PRO A 68 0.68 6.43 16.73
CA PRO A 68 1.12 7.81 16.94
C PRO A 68 2.32 8.22 16.07
N GLY A 69 3.09 7.25 15.59
CA GLY A 69 4.21 7.47 14.67
C GLY A 69 3.79 7.55 13.20
N VAL A 70 2.50 7.63 12.86
CA VAL A 70 2.05 7.69 11.45
C VAL A 70 1.48 9.07 11.14
N CYS A 71 1.98 9.66 10.05
CA CYS A 71 1.48 10.89 9.46
C CYS A 71 0.86 10.57 8.10
N LEU A 72 -0.47 10.61 8.01
CA LEU A 72 -1.21 10.35 6.78
C LEU A 72 -1.45 11.65 6.00
N THR A 73 -1.12 11.63 4.70
CA THR A 73 -1.49 12.66 3.73
C THR A 73 -2.49 12.08 2.74
N ILE A 74 -3.61 12.76 2.51
CA ILE A 74 -4.60 12.40 1.48
C ILE A 74 -4.46 13.39 0.33
N ARG A 75 -4.38 12.90 -0.91
CA ARG A 75 -4.20 13.70 -2.13
C ARG A 75 -5.27 13.42 -3.16
#